data_AF-A0A4Q5ZKA4-F1
#
_entry.id   AF-A0A4Q5ZKA4-F1
#
_cell.length_a   1.000
_cell.length_b   1.000
_cell.length_c   1.000
_cell.angle_alpha   90.00
_cell.angle_beta   90.00
_cell.angle_gamma   90.00
#
_symmetry.space_group_name_H-M   'P 1'
#
loop_
_entity.id
_entity.type
_entity.pdbx_description
1 polymer ?
#
loop_
_entity_poly.entity_id
_entity_poly.type
_entity_poly.pdbx_seq_one_letter_code
_entity_poly.pdbx_strand_id
1 'polypeptide(L)'
;MPSTKPGYFLSLLSMKCPRCRRGPMFNNSNPWNLKKVFAMPERCPECGQKYELEVGFWYGTGYVSYALSVAFCVASFVAWYVLIGMSTEDNRVFWWMGINIL
;
A
#
# COMPACT_ATOMS: atom_id res chain seq x y z
N MET A 1 28.23 -3.18 -8.54
CA MET A 1 27.21 -3.54 -7.52
C MET A 1 27.93 -3.79 -6.20
N PRO A 2 27.44 -3.30 -5.06
CA PRO A 2 28.11 -3.49 -3.77
C PRO A 2 28.14 -4.98 -3.37
N SER A 3 29.30 -5.44 -2.87
CA SER A 3 29.66 -6.85 -2.64
C SER A 3 28.87 -7.52 -1.48
N THR A 4 28.44 -6.75 -0.47
CA THR A 4 27.69 -7.27 0.69
C THR A 4 26.31 -6.62 0.80
N LYS A 5 25.25 -7.42 0.91
CA LYS A 5 23.87 -6.91 1.02
C LYS A 5 23.40 -6.96 2.48
N PRO A 6 22.95 -5.84 3.09
CA PRO A 6 22.47 -5.83 4.47
C PRO A 6 21.18 -6.66 4.65
N GLY A 7 20.83 -7.03 5.88
CA GLY A 7 19.68 -7.89 6.20
C GLY A 7 18.36 -7.42 5.59
N TYR A 8 17.54 -8.35 5.11
CA TYR A 8 16.32 -8.06 4.33
C TYR A 8 15.28 -7.28 5.15
N PHE A 9 14.94 -7.78 6.34
CA PHE A 9 13.91 -7.20 7.21
C PHE A 9 14.23 -5.76 7.65
N LEU A 10 15.46 -5.51 8.10
CA LEU A 10 15.87 -4.17 8.52
C LEU A 10 15.83 -3.18 7.36
N SER A 11 16.19 -3.65 6.16
CA SER A 11 16.23 -2.83 4.95
C SER A 11 14.82 -2.48 4.44
N LEU A 12 13.86 -3.40 4.58
CA LEU A 12 12.45 -3.14 4.33
C LEU A 12 11.90 -2.10 5.31
N LEU A 13 12.13 -2.29 6.61
CA LEU A 13 11.62 -1.39 7.64
C LEU A 13 12.23 0.03 7.52
N SER A 14 13.48 0.12 7.07
CA SER A 14 14.20 1.38 6.88
C SER A 14 14.01 2.00 5.49
N MET A 15 13.02 1.54 4.70
CA MET A 15 12.68 2.05 3.37
C MET A 15 13.90 2.16 2.44
N LYS A 16 14.70 1.10 2.38
CA LYS A 16 15.86 0.99 1.48
C LYS A 16 15.46 0.34 0.17
N CYS A 17 16.25 0.60 -0.87
CA CYS A 17 16.06 0.01 -2.19
C CYS A 17 15.95 -1.54 -2.10
N PRO A 18 14.93 -2.19 -2.68
CA PRO A 18 14.76 -3.64 -2.58
C PRO A 18 15.87 -4.43 -3.27
N ARG A 19 16.52 -3.85 -4.29
CA ARG A 19 17.61 -4.50 -5.05
C ARG A 19 18.93 -4.49 -4.29
N CYS A 20 19.38 -3.32 -3.85
CA CYS A 20 20.70 -3.14 -3.22
C CYS A 20 20.66 -3.04 -1.69
N ARG A 21 19.48 -2.79 -1.11
CA ARG A 21 19.20 -2.67 0.34
C ARG A 21 19.97 -1.56 1.08
N ARG A 22 20.55 -0.59 0.34
CA ARG A 22 21.36 0.50 0.91
C ARG A 22 20.84 1.90 0.56
N GLY A 23 20.54 2.11 -0.72
CA GLY A 23 20.07 3.40 -1.21
C GLY A 23 18.72 3.78 -0.58
N PRO A 24 18.53 5.04 -0.17
CA PRO A 24 17.23 5.50 0.29
C PRO A 24 16.21 5.41 -0.84
N MET A 25 15.01 4.92 -0.51
CA MET A 25 13.90 4.85 -1.46
C MET A 25 13.29 6.23 -1.70
N PHE A 26 13.18 7.07 -0.66
CA PHE A 26 12.59 8.41 -0.74
C PHE A 26 13.67 9.50 -0.59
N ASN A 27 13.44 10.65 -1.24
CA ASN A 27 14.34 11.82 -1.14
C ASN A 27 14.28 12.47 0.24
N ASN A 28 13.16 12.32 0.95
CA ASN A 28 12.95 12.92 2.25
C ASN A 28 12.85 11.83 3.32
N SER A 29 13.73 11.90 4.33
CA SER A 29 13.71 10.98 5.47
C SER A 29 12.73 11.41 6.58
N ASN A 30 12.18 12.63 6.51
CA ASN A 30 11.25 13.14 7.50
C ASN A 30 9.79 12.90 7.08
N PRO A 31 9.04 11.99 7.76
CA PRO A 31 7.64 11.69 7.46
C PRO A 31 6.70 12.87 7.68
N TRP A 32 7.09 13.85 8.50
CA TRP A 32 6.25 15.00 8.87
C TRP A 32 6.18 16.09 7.79
N ASN A 33 7.01 16.00 6.75
CA ASN A 33 6.94 16.92 5.61
C ASN A 33 6.06 16.33 4.50
N LEU A 34 4.75 16.45 4.72
CA LEU A 34 3.67 15.89 3.90
C LEU A 34 3.76 16.28 2.41
N LYS A 35 4.32 17.46 2.09
CA LYS A 35 4.46 17.91 0.69
C LYS A 35 5.48 17.09 -0.10
N LYS A 36 6.47 16.50 0.57
CA LYS A 36 7.60 15.79 -0.08
C LYS A 36 7.76 14.36 0.41
N VAL A 37 6.80 13.83 1.17
CA VAL A 37 6.90 12.50 1.77
C VAL A 37 6.94 11.38 0.70
N PHE A 38 6.24 11.57 -0.42
CA PHE A 38 6.24 10.62 -1.54
C PHE A 38 7.25 10.96 -2.64
N ALA A 39 8.13 11.95 -2.42
CA ALA A 39 9.12 12.33 -3.43
C ALA A 39 10.19 11.24 -3.55
N MET A 40 10.24 10.60 -4.72
CA MET A 40 11.15 9.52 -5.05
C MET A 40 12.16 9.96 -6.12
N PRO A 41 13.44 9.56 -6.05
CA PRO A 41 14.36 9.74 -7.17
C PRO A 41 14.03 8.77 -8.31
N GLU A 42 14.33 9.11 -9.56
CA GLU A 42 14.06 8.21 -10.71
C GLU A 42 14.86 6.90 -10.64
N ARG A 43 16.10 6.98 -10.15
CA ARG A 43 17.03 5.86 -10.02
C ARG A 43 17.63 5.79 -8.63
N CYS A 44 17.93 4.57 -8.19
CA CYS A 44 18.64 4.34 -6.94
C CYS A 44 20.07 4.92 -7.03
N PRO A 45 20.50 5.77 -6.07
CA PRO A 45 21.83 6.39 -6.10
C PRO A 45 22.98 5.38 -5.95
N GLU A 46 22.71 4.20 -5.38
CA GLU A 46 23.73 3.17 -5.09
C GLU A 46 23.87 2.10 -6.18
N CYS A 47 22.77 1.73 -6.83
CA CYS A 47 22.76 0.62 -7.80
C CYS A 47 22.23 0.98 -9.18
N GLY A 48 21.76 2.23 -9.38
CA GLY A 48 21.25 2.71 -10.65
C GLY A 48 19.91 2.10 -11.07
N GLN A 49 19.29 1.25 -10.24
CA GLN A 49 17.99 0.66 -10.52
C GLN A 49 16.92 1.74 -10.65
N LYS A 50 16.17 1.76 -11.75
CA LYS A 50 14.98 2.59 -11.89
C LYS A 50 13.94 2.12 -10.89
N TYR A 51 13.44 3.03 -10.06
CA TYR A 51 12.46 2.68 -9.03
C TYR A 51 11.07 2.46 -9.62
N GLU A 52 10.65 3.34 -10.52
CA GLU A 52 9.43 3.19 -11.29
C GLU A 52 9.73 2.50 -12.62
N LEU A 53 9.61 1.17 -12.62
CA LEU A 53 9.83 0.35 -13.82
C LEU A 53 8.77 0.68 -14.90
N GLU A 54 7.49 0.63 -14.54
CA GLU A 54 6.35 0.79 -15.46
C GLU A 54 5.19 1.56 -14.80
N VAL A 55 5.19 2.89 -14.89
CA VAL A 55 4.16 3.73 -14.24
C VAL A 55 2.73 3.36 -14.65
N GLY A 56 2.49 3.08 -15.93
CA GLY A 56 1.15 2.74 -16.44
C GLY A 56 0.55 1.47 -15.84
N PHE A 57 1.39 0.46 -15.58
CA PHE A 57 0.96 -0.80 -14.97
C PHE A 57 0.48 -0.59 -13.53
N TRP A 58 1.19 0.24 -12.74
CA TRP A 58 0.82 0.55 -11.36
C TRP A 58 -0.47 1.36 -11.27
N TYR A 59 -0.70 2.30 -12.18
CA TYR A 59 -1.99 3.00 -12.26
C TYR A 59 -3.13 2.04 -12.61
N GLY A 60 -2.94 1.19 -13.63
CA GLY A 60 -3.95 0.23 -14.06
C GLY A 60 -4.32 -0.78 -12.96
N THR A 61 -3.31 -1.39 -12.35
CA THR A 61 -3.52 -2.32 -11.21
C THR A 61 -4.15 -1.63 -10.00
N GLY A 62 -3.82 -0.36 -9.75
CA GLY A 62 -4.47 0.46 -8.73
C GLY A 62 -5.97 0.62 -8.97
N TYR A 63 -6.39 0.98 -10.18
CA TYR A 63 -7.82 1.10 -10.52
C TYR A 63 -8.58 -0.23 -10.43
N VAL A 64 -7.98 -1.31 -10.91
CA VAL A 64 -8.58 -2.65 -10.83
C VAL A 64 -8.74 -3.09 -9.37
N SER A 65 -7.73 -2.85 -8.53
CA SER A 65 -7.78 -3.17 -7.10
C SER A 65 -8.86 -2.36 -6.40
N TYR A 66 -8.99 -1.07 -6.72
CA TYR A 66 -10.07 -0.22 -6.21
C TYR A 66 -11.46 -0.76 -6.60
N ALA A 67 -11.67 -1.12 -7.87
CA ALA A 67 -12.94 -1.67 -8.33
C ALA A 67 -13.28 -2.99 -7.62
N LEU A 68 -12.30 -3.88 -7.43
CA LEU A 68 -12.45 -5.13 -6.67
C LEU A 68 -12.81 -4.87 -5.20
N SER A 69 -12.15 -3.92 -4.54
CA SER A 69 -12.46 -3.56 -3.16
C SER A 69 -13.88 -3.01 -3.01
N VAL A 70 -14.33 -2.14 -3.93
CA VAL A 70 -15.71 -1.63 -3.94
C VAL A 70 -16.71 -2.76 -4.17
N ALA A 71 -16.45 -3.65 -5.13
CA ALA A 71 -17.31 -4.80 -5.40
C ALA A 71 -17.42 -5.74 -4.19
N PHE A 72 -16.29 -6.02 -3.51
CA PHE A 72 -16.26 -6.81 -2.28
C PHE A 72 -17.05 -6.13 -1.16
N CYS A 73 -16.89 -4.82 -1.00
CA CYS A 73 -17.61 -4.06 0.01
C CYS A 73 -19.14 -4.16 -0.20
N VAL A 74 -19.62 -3.92 -1.42
CA VAL A 74 -21.03 -4.04 -1.78
C VAL A 74 -21.53 -5.48 -1.60
N ALA A 75 -20.76 -6.48 -2.05
CA ALA A 75 -21.16 -7.89 -1.90
C ALA A 75 -21.30 -8.28 -0.43
N SER A 76 -20.35 -7.86 0.42
CA SER A 76 -20.41 -8.13 1.86
C SER A 76 -21.59 -7.41 2.54
N PHE A 77 -21.94 -6.20 2.07
CA PHE A 77 -23.09 -5.46 2.56
C PHE A 77 -24.40 -6.19 2.25
N VAL A 78 -24.57 -6.60 1.00
CA VAL A 78 -25.77 -7.34 0.55
C VAL A 78 -25.87 -8.68 1.29
N ALA A 79 -24.77 -9.41 1.45
CA ALA A 79 -24.75 -10.66 2.21
C ALA A 79 -25.17 -10.45 3.67
N TRP A 80 -24.66 -9.41 4.33
CA TRP A 80 -25.02 -9.09 5.72
C TRP A 80 -26.49 -8.68 5.83
N TYR A 81 -26.98 -7.88 4.90
CA TYR A 81 -28.37 -7.44 4.85
C TYR A 81 -29.34 -8.62 4.71
N VAL A 82 -29.05 -9.57 3.81
CA VAL A 82 -29.94 -10.73 3.54
C VAL A 82 -29.90 -11.77 4.67
N LEU A 83 -28.72 -12.03 5.26
CA LEU A 83 -28.57 -13.10 6.25
C LEU A 83 -28.98 -12.67 7.66
N ILE A 84 -28.62 -11.44 8.07
CA ILE A 84 -28.71 -11.00 9.46
C ILE A 84 -29.77 -9.90 9.64
N GLY A 85 -30.13 -9.20 8.55
CA GLY A 85 -30.96 -8.01 8.60
C GLY A 85 -30.19 -6.80 9.12
N MET A 86 -30.26 -5.67 8.42
CA MET A 86 -29.64 -4.42 8.86
C MET A 86 -30.62 -3.64 9.75
N SER A 87 -30.27 -3.42 11.01
CA SER A 87 -31.00 -2.55 11.94
C SER A 87 -30.10 -1.43 12.43
N THR A 88 -30.57 -0.19 12.36
CA THR A 88 -29.87 1.01 12.84
C THR A 88 -30.08 1.29 14.33
N GLU A 89 -31.02 0.58 14.97
CA GLU A 89 -31.22 0.66 16.42
C GLU A 89 -30.34 -0.34 17.19
N ASP A 90 -29.76 -1.30 16.46
CA ASP A 90 -28.94 -2.38 17.02
C ASP A 90 -27.46 -2.22 16.60
N ASN A 91 -26.54 -2.79 17.37
CA ASN A 91 -25.09 -2.65 17.14
C ASN A 91 -24.56 -3.48 15.94
N ARG A 92 -25.46 -4.09 15.15
CA ARG A 92 -25.17 -4.90 13.95
C ARG A 92 -24.46 -4.12 12.84
N VAL A 93 -24.73 -2.82 12.71
CA VAL A 93 -24.05 -1.97 11.72
C VAL A 93 -22.57 -1.81 12.06
N PHE A 94 -22.22 -1.69 13.35
CA PHE A 94 -20.82 -1.60 13.80
C PHE A 94 -20.05 -2.90 13.56
N TRP A 95 -20.71 -4.05 13.77
CA TRP A 95 -20.11 -5.36 13.45
C TRP A 95 -19.83 -5.53 11.95
N TRP A 96 -20.75 -5.11 11.09
CA TRP A 96 -20.52 -5.15 9.64
C TRP A 96 -19.37 -4.23 9.22
N MET A 97 -19.32 -2.99 9.72
CA MET A 97 -18.22 -2.06 9.42
C MET A 97 -16.85 -2.61 9.87
N GLY A 98 -16.80 -3.26 11.04
CA GLY A 98 -15.59 -3.89 11.56
C GLY A 98 -15.09 -5.04 10.68
N ILE A 99 -16.00 -5.81 10.09
CA ILE A 99 -15.66 -6.91 9.16
C ILE A 99 -15.29 -6.38 7.77
N ASN A 100 -15.92 -5.29 7.32
CA ASN A 100 -15.70 -4.71 5.99
C ASN A 100 -14.37 -3.97 5.86
N ILE A 101 -13.86 -3.39 6.96
CA ILE A 101 -12.64 -2.58 6.98
C ILE A 101 -11.36 -3.39 7.15
N LEU A 102 -11.48 -4.66 7.54
CA LEU A 102 -10.36 -5.58 7.83
C LEU A 102 -10.00 -6.41 6.60
#